data_AF-A0A924SIZ9-F1
#
_entry.id   AF-A0A924SIZ9-F1
#
_cell.length_a   1.000
_cell.length_b   1.000
_cell.length_c   1.000
_cell.angle_alpha   90.00
_cell.angle_beta   90.00
_cell.angle_gamma   90.00
#
_symmetry.space_group_name_H-M   'P 1'
#
loop_
_entity.id
_entity.type
_entity.pdbx_description
1 polymer ?
#
loop_
_entity_poly.entity_id
_entity_poly.type
_entity_poly.pdbx_seq_one_letter_code
_entity_poly.pdbx_strand_id
1 'polypeptide(L)'
;MAIRGAMGLPVVGMAGGGQLSRMTHQAAIAMGLSLRVLADASHDSAALVAQGVVVGSHTSLPDLLDFAAGCEVVTFDHEHVPGELIAAMEAAGHTVLPGSAALLHAQDKQVMRERLSALGVPVPPFVTDTVAAELDAFAAVHG
;
A
#
# COMPACT_ATOMS: atom_id res chain seq x y z
N MET A 1 -21.88 -9.83 -2.97
CA MET A 1 -22.84 -8.91 -2.35
C MET A 1 -22.12 -7.58 -2.16
N ALA A 2 -22.69 -6.44 -2.57
CA ALA A 2 -21.99 -5.16 -2.46
C ALA A 2 -21.82 -4.77 -0.98
N ILE A 3 -20.59 -4.53 -0.53
CA ILE A 3 -20.31 -4.02 0.82
C ILE A 3 -20.69 -2.54 0.81
N ARG A 4 -21.62 -2.13 1.68
CA ARG A 4 -22.07 -0.75 1.76
C ARG A 4 -21.79 -0.20 3.14
N GLY A 5 -21.30 1.03 3.20
CA GLY A 5 -21.09 1.74 4.46
C GLY A 5 -22.43 2.06 5.14
N ALA A 6 -22.37 2.59 6.37
CA ALA A 6 -23.55 2.95 7.14
C ALA A 6 -24.55 3.87 6.40
N MET A 7 -24.05 4.64 5.43
CA MET A 7 -24.84 5.56 4.59
C MET A 7 -25.19 5.00 3.20
N GLY A 8 -24.98 3.70 2.95
CA GLY A 8 -25.24 3.08 1.65
C GLY A 8 -24.21 3.43 0.56
N LEU A 9 -23.14 4.14 0.92
CA LEU A 9 -22.05 4.53 0.01
C LEU A 9 -21.04 3.39 -0.18
N PRO A 10 -20.30 3.38 -1.32
CA PRO A 10 -19.20 2.44 -1.48
C PRO A 10 -18.09 2.63 -0.45
N VAL A 11 -17.47 1.53 -0.02
CA VAL A 11 -16.43 1.57 1.03
C VAL A 11 -15.05 1.30 0.44
N VAL A 12 -14.18 2.29 0.49
CA VAL A 12 -12.75 2.15 0.21
C VAL A 12 -12.01 1.99 1.53
N GLY A 13 -11.28 0.90 1.68
CA GLY A 13 -10.38 0.65 2.80
C GLY A 13 -9.02 1.27 2.54
N MET A 14 -8.51 2.06 3.47
CA MET A 14 -7.14 2.56 3.51
C MET A 14 -6.38 1.85 4.63
N ALA A 15 -5.43 1.00 4.26
CA ALA A 15 -4.50 0.41 5.22
C ALA A 15 -3.39 1.41 5.52
N GLY A 16 -3.38 1.94 6.75
CA GLY A 16 -2.52 3.02 7.21
C GLY A 16 -3.31 4.26 7.66
N GLY A 17 -3.00 4.74 8.87
CA GLY A 17 -3.68 5.86 9.53
C GLY A 17 -3.01 7.22 9.35
N GLY A 18 -2.02 7.35 8.47
CA GLY A 18 -1.18 8.54 8.34
C GLY A 18 -1.84 9.73 7.64
N GLN A 19 -1.02 10.71 7.29
CA GLN A 19 -1.48 11.96 6.68
C GLN A 19 -2.03 11.79 5.26
N LEU A 20 -1.54 10.85 4.46
CA LEU A 20 -2.05 10.67 3.09
C LEU A 20 -3.46 10.06 3.12
N SER A 21 -3.71 9.16 4.08
CA SER A 21 -5.01 8.59 4.42
C SER A 21 -5.98 9.70 4.84
N ARG A 22 -5.54 10.63 5.70
CA ARG A 22 -6.32 11.80 6.09
C ARG A 22 -6.66 12.71 4.90
N MET A 23 -5.70 13.00 4.04
CA MET A 23 -5.91 13.81 2.83
C MET A 23 -6.85 13.10 1.85
N THR A 24 -6.71 11.78 1.70
CA THR A 24 -7.57 10.95 0.86
C THR A 24 -9.00 10.92 1.38
N HIS A 25 -9.19 10.90 2.71
CA HIS A 25 -10.51 10.98 3.32
C HIS A 25 -11.27 12.24 2.89
N GLN A 26 -10.61 13.40 2.83
CA GLN A 26 -11.25 14.63 2.34
C GLN A 26 -11.72 14.50 0.88
N ALA A 27 -10.90 13.90 0.01
CA ALA A 27 -11.26 13.67 -1.39
C ALA A 27 -12.43 12.66 -1.53
N ALA A 28 -12.46 11.61 -0.70
CA ALA A 28 -13.51 10.60 -0.70
C ALA A 28 -14.91 11.19 -0.43
N ILE A 29 -15.01 12.19 0.47
CA ILE A 29 -16.27 12.87 0.79
C ILE A 29 -16.90 13.49 -0.46
N ALA A 30 -16.11 14.23 -1.24
CA ALA A 30 -16.59 14.90 -2.45
C ALA A 30 -17.04 13.91 -3.54
N MET A 31 -16.47 12.70 -3.55
CA MET A 31 -16.83 11.62 -4.48
C MET A 31 -18.00 10.75 -4.00
N GLY A 32 -18.54 10.99 -2.81
CA GLY A 32 -19.59 10.14 -2.24
C GLY A 32 -19.08 8.74 -1.88
N LEU A 33 -17.83 8.62 -1.44
CA LEU A 33 -17.21 7.38 -0.97
C LEU A 33 -17.04 7.41 0.54
N SER A 34 -17.24 6.27 1.20
CA SER A 34 -16.84 6.09 2.60
C SER A 34 -15.40 5.58 2.66
N LEU A 35 -14.52 6.29 3.36
CA LEU A 35 -13.18 5.79 3.66
C LEU A 35 -13.18 5.09 5.01
N ARG A 36 -12.85 3.79 5.02
CA ARG A 36 -12.55 3.01 6.22
C ARG A 36 -11.03 2.98 6.40
N VAL A 37 -10.53 3.14 7.61
CA VAL A 37 -9.08 3.26 7.89
C VAL A 37 -8.66 2.16 8.86
N LEU A 38 -7.64 1.39 8.49
CA LEU A 38 -6.89 0.56 9.44
C LEU A 38 -5.77 1.44 10.01
N ALA A 39 -5.83 1.73 11.30
CA ALA A 39 -4.88 2.58 12.00
C ALA A 39 -4.17 1.79 13.10
N ASP A 40 -2.89 2.06 13.32
CA ASP A 40 -2.13 1.41 14.39
C ASP A 40 -2.60 1.93 15.76
N ALA A 41 -3.05 3.19 15.83
CA ALA A 41 -3.63 3.78 17.02
C ALA A 41 -4.80 4.72 16.74
N SER A 42 -5.67 4.90 17.74
CA SER A 42 -6.84 5.79 17.66
C SER A 42 -6.50 7.28 17.53
N HIS A 43 -5.24 7.66 17.76
CA HIS A 43 -4.75 9.03 17.65
C HIS A 43 -3.95 9.28 16.36
N ASP A 44 -3.89 8.31 15.46
CA ASP A 44 -3.29 8.49 14.14
C ASP A 44 -4.06 9.55 13.34
N SER A 45 -3.35 10.21 12.42
CA SER A 45 -3.83 11.40 11.72
C SER A 45 -5.22 11.21 11.08
N ALA A 46 -5.42 10.10 10.36
CA ALA A 46 -6.70 9.78 9.72
C ALA A 46 -7.74 9.26 10.70
N ALA A 47 -7.33 8.59 11.78
CA ALA A 47 -8.24 8.09 12.82
C ALA A 47 -8.98 9.22 13.55
N LEU A 48 -8.36 10.40 13.63
CA LEU A 48 -8.97 11.59 14.22
C LEU A 48 -10.12 12.20 13.41
N VAL A 49 -10.27 11.84 12.14
CA VAL A 49 -11.25 12.47 11.23
C VAL A 49 -12.15 11.48 10.49
N ALA A 50 -11.72 10.23 10.31
CA ALA A 50 -12.53 9.21 9.67
C ALA A 50 -13.53 8.60 10.66
N GLN A 51 -14.76 8.32 10.21
CA GLN A 51 -15.73 7.61 11.05
C GLN A 51 -15.48 6.10 11.11
N GLY A 52 -14.98 5.50 10.02
CA GLY A 52 -14.78 4.05 9.91
C GLY A 52 -13.38 3.62 10.30
N VAL A 53 -12.99 3.76 11.57
CA VAL A 53 -11.65 3.38 12.05
C VAL A 53 -11.66 1.97 12.62
N VAL A 54 -10.70 1.16 12.20
CA VAL A 54 -10.35 -0.12 12.82
C VAL A 54 -8.95 0.02 13.39
N VAL A 55 -8.77 -0.25 14.68
CA VAL A 55 -7.43 -0.30 15.29
C VAL A 55 -6.87 -1.70 15.08
N GLY A 56 -5.72 -1.77 14.42
CA GLY A 56 -5.05 -3.03 14.07
C GLY A 56 -3.76 -2.77 13.31
N SER A 57 -2.96 -3.82 13.12
CA SER A 57 -1.63 -3.72 12.51
C SER A 57 -1.65 -4.08 11.04
N HIS A 58 -0.99 -3.26 10.22
CA HIS A 58 -0.74 -3.57 8.81
C HIS A 58 0.25 -4.73 8.58
N THR A 59 0.85 -5.27 9.64
CA THR A 59 1.69 -6.48 9.61
C THR A 59 0.99 -7.72 10.15
N SER A 60 -0.30 -7.61 10.53
CA SER A 60 -1.14 -8.71 11.00
C SER A 60 -2.09 -9.14 9.89
N LEU A 61 -1.90 -10.35 9.34
CA LEU A 61 -2.83 -10.90 8.35
C LEU A 61 -4.28 -11.00 8.89
N PRO A 62 -4.52 -11.47 10.13
CA PRO A 62 -5.86 -11.45 10.71
C PRO A 62 -6.50 -10.05 10.68
N ASP A 63 -5.78 -9.03 11.12
CA ASP A 63 -6.29 -7.65 11.17
C ASP A 63 -6.62 -7.13 9.77
N LEU A 64 -5.75 -7.43 8.79
CA LEU A 64 -5.94 -7.07 7.39
C LEU A 64 -7.18 -7.75 6.77
N LEU A 65 -7.40 -9.03 7.05
CA LEU A 65 -8.57 -9.78 6.55
C LEU A 65 -9.87 -9.29 7.21
N ASP A 66 -9.87 -9.11 8.53
CA ASP A 66 -11.01 -8.58 9.27
C ASP A 66 -11.37 -7.16 8.80
N PHE A 67 -10.36 -6.34 8.53
CA PHE A 67 -10.53 -5.01 7.94
C PHE A 67 -11.12 -5.08 6.53
N ALA A 68 -10.54 -5.91 5.66
CA ALA A 68 -10.92 -6.03 4.26
C ALA A 68 -12.33 -6.62 4.05
N ALA A 69 -12.82 -7.45 4.99
CA ALA A 69 -14.21 -7.94 4.99
C ALA A 69 -15.25 -6.80 5.01
N GLY A 70 -14.85 -5.62 5.50
CA GLY A 70 -15.68 -4.43 5.53
C GLY A 70 -15.45 -3.43 4.40
N CYS A 71 -14.70 -3.80 3.35
CA CYS A 71 -14.30 -2.90 2.26
C CYS A 71 -14.67 -3.48 0.89
N GLU A 72 -15.11 -2.64 -0.05
CA GLU A 72 -15.26 -3.07 -1.46
C GLU A 72 -13.91 -3.17 -2.17
N VAL A 73 -12.98 -2.28 -1.82
CA VAL A 73 -11.59 -2.28 -2.30
C VAL A 73 -10.68 -1.80 -1.19
N VAL A 74 -9.49 -2.39 -1.08
CA VAL A 74 -8.42 -1.93 -0.18
C VAL A 74 -7.31 -1.26 -0.98
N THR A 75 -6.82 -0.15 -0.46
CA THR A 75 -5.67 0.61 -0.92
C THR A 75 -4.79 0.99 0.28
N PHE A 76 -3.64 1.63 0.06
CA PHE A 76 -2.59 1.79 1.07
C PHE A 76 -2.11 3.23 1.20
N ASP A 77 -1.84 3.63 2.45
CA ASP A 77 -1.26 4.93 2.79
C ASP A 77 0.26 4.96 2.52
N HIS A 78 0.91 3.79 2.59
CA HIS A 78 2.35 3.62 2.48
C HIS A 78 2.73 2.21 1.97
N GLU A 79 3.98 2.06 1.54
CA GLU A 79 4.54 0.82 1.01
C GLU A 79 4.91 -0.24 2.06
N HIS A 80 4.80 0.05 3.36
CA HIS A 80 5.26 -0.87 4.42
C HIS A 80 4.39 -2.12 4.67
N VAL A 81 3.23 -2.27 4.01
CA VAL A 81 2.44 -3.52 4.13
C VAL A 81 3.20 -4.65 3.43
N PRO A 82 3.58 -5.74 4.12
CA PRO A 82 4.38 -6.79 3.50
C PRO A 82 3.68 -7.41 2.28
N GLY A 83 4.42 -7.57 1.19
CA GLY A 83 3.88 -8.02 -0.11
C GLY A 83 3.19 -9.38 -0.04
N GLU A 84 3.69 -10.29 0.79
CA GLU A 84 3.09 -11.60 1.04
C GLU A 84 1.72 -11.51 1.73
N LEU A 85 1.50 -10.49 2.57
CA LEU A 85 0.19 -10.27 3.20
C LEU A 85 -0.80 -9.71 2.20
N ILE A 86 -0.36 -8.81 1.32
CA ILE A 86 -1.17 -8.28 0.22
C ILE A 86 -1.62 -9.42 -0.70
N ALA A 87 -0.69 -10.29 -1.08
CA ALA A 87 -1.00 -11.47 -1.90
C ALA A 87 -1.96 -12.44 -1.18
N ALA A 88 -1.83 -12.59 0.14
CA ALA A 88 -2.76 -13.40 0.93
C ALA A 88 -4.17 -12.81 0.99
N MET A 89 -4.31 -11.47 1.06
CA MET A 89 -5.61 -10.80 0.98
C MET A 89 -6.28 -11.02 -0.39
N GLU A 90 -5.51 -10.91 -1.48
CA GLU A 90 -5.99 -11.19 -2.84
C GLU A 90 -6.43 -12.65 -2.98
N ALA A 91 -5.64 -13.60 -2.47
CA ALA A 91 -5.98 -15.02 -2.46
C ALA A 91 -7.23 -15.35 -1.63
N ALA A 92 -7.50 -14.57 -0.58
CA ALA A 92 -8.74 -14.65 0.20
C ALA A 92 -9.96 -14.03 -0.51
N GLY A 93 -9.77 -13.46 -1.71
CA GLY A 93 -10.85 -12.92 -2.54
C GLY A 93 -11.16 -11.44 -2.31
N HIS A 94 -10.33 -10.72 -1.54
CA HIS A 94 -10.48 -9.27 -1.38
C HIS A 94 -9.92 -8.54 -2.60
N THR A 95 -10.61 -7.46 -3.01
CA THR A 95 -10.09 -6.59 -4.08
C THR A 95 -9.08 -5.63 -3.49
N VAL A 96 -7.85 -5.68 -3.99
CA VAL A 96 -6.76 -4.81 -3.54
C VAL A 96 -6.19 -4.05 -4.73
N LEU A 97 -6.17 -2.72 -4.65
CA LEU A 97 -5.73 -1.85 -5.75
C LEU A 97 -4.88 -0.67 -5.20
N PRO A 98 -3.62 -0.51 -5.65
CA PRO A 98 -2.87 -1.45 -6.50
C PRO A 98 -2.63 -2.80 -5.83
N GLY A 99 -2.58 -3.88 -6.61
CA GLY A 99 -2.35 -5.24 -6.12
C GLY A 99 -0.89 -5.55 -5.79
N SER A 100 -0.64 -6.75 -5.24
CA SER A 100 0.68 -7.19 -4.76
C SER A 100 1.78 -7.08 -5.82
N ALA A 101 1.49 -7.54 -7.04
CA ALA A 101 2.43 -7.50 -8.16
C ALA A 101 2.86 -6.08 -8.57
N ALA A 102 1.97 -5.09 -8.41
CA ALA A 102 2.30 -3.69 -8.68
C ALA A 102 3.12 -3.08 -7.54
N LEU A 103 2.73 -3.36 -6.29
CA LEU A 103 3.40 -2.83 -5.09
C LEU A 103 4.80 -3.39 -4.88
N LEU A 104 5.09 -4.59 -5.40
CA LEU A 104 6.46 -5.13 -5.45
C LEU A 104 7.45 -4.12 -6.03
N HIS A 105 7.07 -3.41 -7.10
CA HIS A 105 7.93 -2.40 -7.71
C HIS A 105 8.08 -1.14 -6.88
N ALA A 106 7.17 -0.84 -5.94
CA ALA A 106 7.33 0.26 -5.00
C ALA A 106 8.23 -0.12 -3.81
N GLN A 107 8.22 -1.40 -3.44
CA GLN A 107 8.93 -1.93 -2.27
C GLN A 107 10.39 -2.30 -2.57
N ASP A 108 10.66 -2.86 -3.74
CA ASP A 108 11.98 -3.34 -4.13
C ASP A 108 12.59 -2.46 -5.24
N LYS A 109 13.62 -1.70 -4.86
CA LYS A 109 14.32 -0.79 -5.78
C LYS A 109 15.06 -1.52 -6.90
N GLN A 110 15.58 -2.71 -6.66
CA GLN A 110 16.26 -3.49 -7.70
C GLN A 110 15.23 -3.95 -8.73
N VAL A 111 14.15 -4.58 -8.29
CA VAL A 111 13.06 -5.03 -9.16
C VAL A 111 12.42 -3.86 -9.92
N MET A 112 12.27 -2.71 -9.26
CA MET A 112 11.83 -1.46 -9.91
C MET A 112 12.77 -1.06 -11.06
N ARG A 113 14.08 -0.99 -10.79
CA ARG A 113 15.09 -0.52 -11.77
C ARG A 113 15.25 -1.48 -12.94
N GLU A 114 15.24 -2.79 -12.68
CA GLU A 114 15.25 -3.81 -13.73
C GLU A 114 14.02 -3.66 -14.64
N ARG A 115 12.83 -3.48 -14.05
CA ARG A 115 11.59 -3.31 -14.82
C ARG A 115 11.60 -2.03 -15.65
N LEU A 116 12.02 -0.90 -15.08
CA LEU A 116 12.12 0.37 -15.79
C LEU A 116 13.16 0.31 -16.92
N SER A 117 14.31 -0.33 -16.68
CA SER A 117 15.35 -0.53 -17.69
C SER A 117 14.84 -1.39 -18.85
N ALA A 118 14.14 -2.49 -18.56
CA ALA A 118 13.52 -3.34 -19.58
C ALA A 118 12.45 -2.62 -20.42
N LEU A 119 11.82 -1.57 -19.87
CA LEU A 119 10.88 -0.70 -20.57
C LEU A 119 11.57 0.43 -21.37
N GLY A 120 12.90 0.53 -21.31
CA GLY A 120 13.65 1.60 -21.98
C GLY A 120 13.52 2.97 -21.30
N VAL A 121 13.04 3.02 -20.06
CA VAL A 121 12.99 4.27 -19.29
C VAL A 121 14.41 4.60 -18.81
N PRO A 122 14.84 5.88 -18.83
CA PRO A 122 16.12 6.27 -18.25
C PRO A 122 16.16 5.95 -16.75
N VAL A 123 17.13 5.13 -16.33
CA VAL A 123 17.37 4.75 -14.94
C VAL A 123 18.84 5.04 -14.60
N PRO A 124 19.15 5.57 -13.40
CA PRO A 124 20.53 5.70 -12.96
C PRO A 124 21.26 4.35 -12.98
N PRO A 125 22.57 4.30 -13.32
CA PRO A 125 23.34 3.07 -13.24
C PRO A 125 23.19 2.38 -11.88
N PHE A 126 23.04 1.05 -11.88
CA PHE A 126 22.88 0.24 -10.67
C PHE A 126 23.50 -1.15 -10.87
N VAL A 127 23.78 -1.82 -9.75
CA VAL A 127 24.20 -3.23 -9.70
C VAL A 127 23.20 -4.03 -8.86
N THR A 128 23.00 -5.29 -9.20
CA THR A 128 21.96 -6.18 -8.67
C THR A 128 22.41 -7.03 -7.49
N ASP A 129 23.72 -7.10 -7.27
CA ASP A 129 24.35 -7.87 -6.22
C ASP A 129 25.47 -7.02 -5.62
N THR A 130 25.66 -7.11 -4.30
CA THR A 130 26.77 -6.41 -3.63
C THR A 130 27.74 -7.45 -3.09
N VAL A 131 28.66 -7.89 -3.93
CA VAL A 131 29.97 -8.35 -3.43
C VAL A 131 30.87 -7.13 -3.31
N ALA A 132 31.70 -7.04 -2.27
CA ALA A 132 32.55 -5.87 -2.03
C ALA A 132 33.39 -5.44 -3.25
N ALA A 133 33.81 -6.38 -4.08
CA ALA A 133 34.56 -6.12 -5.32
C ALA A 133 33.76 -5.38 -6.41
N GLU A 134 32.43 -5.53 -6.43
CA GLU A 134 31.55 -4.89 -7.42
C GLU A 134 31.35 -3.40 -7.11
N LEU A 135 31.46 -3.01 -5.84
CA LEU A 135 31.39 -1.61 -5.40
C LEU A 135 32.59 -0.80 -5.91
N ASP A 136 33.81 -1.31 -5.78
CA ASP A 136 35.02 -0.64 -6.28
C ASP A 136 34.98 -0.48 -7.81
N ALA A 137 34.55 -1.52 -8.51
CA ALA A 137 34.40 -1.48 -9.97
C ALA A 137 33.33 -0.47 -10.41
N PHE A 138 32.20 -0.43 -9.72
CA PHE A 138 31.14 0.53 -10.00
C PHE A 138 31.60 1.97 -9.76
N ALA A 139 32.26 2.24 -8.64
CA ALA A 139 32.80 3.57 -8.31
C ALA A 139 33.86 4.02 -9.32
N ALA A 140 34.75 3.12 -9.77
CA ALA A 140 35.75 3.46 -10.78
C ALA A 140 35.15 3.94 -12.12
N VAL A 141 33.94 3.48 -12.48
CA VAL A 141 33.25 3.86 -13.71
C VAL A 141 32.36 5.11 -13.52
N HIS A 142 31.79 5.31 -12.32
CA HIS A 142 30.73 6.28 -12.09
C HIS A 142 31.08 7.45 -11.14
N GLY A 143 32.26 7.44 -10.52
CA GLY A 143 32.74 8.50 -9.60
C GLY A 143 32.34 8.27 -8.15
#